data_AF-A0A4Y1S1I8-F1
#
_entry.id   AF-A0A4Y1S1I8-F1
#
_cell.length_a   1.000
_cell.length_b   1.000
_cell.length_c   1.000
_cell.angle_alpha   90.00
_cell.angle_beta   90.00
_cell.angle_gamma   90.00
#
_symmetry.space_group_name_H-M   'P 1'
#
loop_
_entity.id
_entity.type
_entity.pdbx_description
1 polymer ?
#
loop_
_entity_poly.entity_id
_entity_poly.type
_entity_poly.pdbx_seq_one_letter_code
_entity_poly.pdbx_strand_id
1 'polypeptide(L)'
;MILMLRKNPKLFIEEIKISHNFETFESMILQEKVKFTFGEVVKAIEDFHDKYCIGKGGFGKVYKAELPSSQVVAVKRLNMCDSNDIPAINLQSFENEIRTLTNLRHRNIIRLYGFCSRKGCVFLLYEY
;
A
#
# COMPACT_ATOMS: atom_id res chain seq x y z
N MET A 1 -9.35 17.46 -19.01
CA MET A 1 -8.16 17.38 -18.14
C MET A 1 -8.66 17.06 -16.74
N ILE A 2 -8.74 15.79 -16.36
CA ILE A 2 -9.28 15.39 -15.05
C ILE A 2 -8.17 15.60 -14.03
N LEU A 3 -8.37 16.59 -13.16
CA LEU A 3 -7.50 16.90 -12.03
C LEU A 3 -7.64 15.74 -11.02
N MET A 4 -6.72 14.78 -11.06
CA MET A 4 -6.58 13.81 -9.95
C MET A 4 -6.09 14.61 -8.74
N LEU A 5 -7.00 14.96 -7.82
CA LEU A 5 -6.67 15.60 -6.56
C LEU A 5 -5.74 14.67 -5.77
N ARG A 6 -4.44 14.99 -5.79
CA ARG A 6 -3.44 14.33 -4.95
C ARG A 6 -3.76 14.66 -3.49
N LYS A 7 -4.47 13.76 -2.79
CA LYS A 7 -4.71 13.89 -1.35
C LYS A 7 -3.36 14.03 -0.63
N ASN A 8 -3.32 14.86 0.41
CA ASN A 8 -2.11 15.02 1.23
C ASN A 8 -1.90 13.72 2.02
N PRO A 9 -0.68 13.13 2.05
CA PRO A 9 -0.43 11.88 2.78
C PRO A 9 -0.81 11.97 4.26
N LYS A 10 -0.65 13.16 4.87
CA LYS A 10 -1.03 13.38 6.28
C LYS A 10 -2.53 13.34 6.47
N LEU A 11 -3.29 14.02 5.61
CA LEU A 11 -4.76 14.02 5.64
C LEU A 11 -5.32 12.62 5.38
N PHE A 12 -4.68 11.86 4.49
CA PHE A 12 -5.08 10.48 4.22
C PHE A 12 -4.83 9.55 5.41
N ILE A 13 -3.68 9.67 6.08
CA ILE A 13 -3.38 8.91 7.29
C ILE A 13 -4.35 9.27 8.41
N GLU A 14 -4.74 10.54 8.51
CA GLU A 14 -5.73 11.02 9.46
C GLU A 14 -7.14 10.51 9.12
N GLU A 15 -7.53 10.45 7.84
CA GLU A 15 -8.74 9.77 7.37
C GLU A 15 -8.73 8.28 7.74
N ILE A 16 -7.62 7.55 7.53
CA ILE A 16 -7.49 6.14 7.97
C ILE A 16 -7.67 6.01 9.49
N LYS A 17 -7.11 6.94 10.28
CA LYS A 17 -7.25 6.94 11.75
C LYS A 17 -8.69 7.18 12.20
N ILE A 18 -9.40 8.07 11.52
CA ILE A 18 -10.75 8.50 11.91
C ILE A 18 -11.80 7.47 11.47
N SER A 19 -11.57 6.79 10.36
CA SER A 19 -12.55 5.88 9.76
C SER A 19 -12.15 4.42 9.96
N HIS A 20 -12.49 3.88 11.14
CA HIS A 20 -12.48 2.45 11.46
C HIS A 20 -13.46 1.59 10.59
N ASN A 21 -13.99 2.11 9.48
CA ASN A 21 -14.95 1.42 8.61
C ASN A 21 -14.82 1.87 7.13
N PHE A 22 -13.63 1.75 6.53
CA PHE A 22 -13.52 1.92 5.07
C PHE A 22 -14.06 0.68 4.34
N GLU A 23 -15.33 0.75 3.93
CA GLU A 23 -15.88 -0.09 2.87
C GLU A 23 -15.36 0.33 1.48
N THR A 24 -14.83 1.54 1.35
CA THR A 24 -14.46 2.16 0.07
C THR A 24 -12.98 1.94 -0.29
N PHE A 25 -12.74 1.61 -1.56
CA PHE A 25 -11.41 1.49 -2.17
C PHE A 25 -10.74 2.86 -2.27
N GLU A 26 -9.86 3.18 -1.34
CA GLU A 26 -9.07 4.40 -1.36
C GLU A 26 -7.63 4.05 -1.73
N SER A 27 -7.15 4.58 -2.85
CA SER A 27 -5.77 4.39 -3.31
C SER A 27 -5.11 5.75 -3.50
N MET A 28 -3.91 5.92 -2.95
CA MET A 28 -3.13 7.13 -3.15
C MET A 28 -1.80 6.77 -3.80
N ILE A 29 -1.70 7.12 -5.07
CA ILE A 29 -0.47 7.00 -5.84
C ILE A 29 0.34 8.27 -5.62
N LEU A 30 1.53 8.12 -5.06
CA LEU A 30 2.40 9.25 -4.70
C LEU A 30 3.20 9.79 -5.90
N GLN A 31 3.16 9.10 -7.04
CA GLN A 31 4.15 9.20 -8.11
C GLN A 31 3.49 9.34 -9.49
N GLU A 32 3.77 10.43 -10.21
CA GLU A 32 3.18 10.72 -11.53
C GLU A 32 3.51 9.69 -12.62
N LYS A 33 4.54 8.85 -12.43
CA LYS A 33 4.98 7.84 -13.41
C LYS A 33 4.34 6.46 -13.23
N VAL A 34 3.51 6.26 -12.21
CA VAL A 34 2.85 4.96 -11.98
C VAL A 34 1.72 4.81 -13.01
N LYS A 35 1.85 3.81 -13.88
CA LYS A 35 0.90 3.52 -14.97
C LYS A 35 0.07 2.27 -14.70
N PHE A 36 -0.20 1.97 -13.44
CA PHE A 36 -1.01 0.84 -13.04
C PHE A 36 -1.94 1.24 -11.90
N THR A 37 -3.04 0.53 -11.80
CA THR A 37 -4.03 0.62 -10.74
C THR A 37 -3.78 -0.47 -9.71
N PHE A 38 -4.21 -0.24 -8.47
CA PHE A 38 -4.15 -1.30 -7.46
C PHE A 38 -5.03 -2.51 -7.84
N GLY A 39 -6.10 -2.30 -8.61
CA GLY A 39 -6.92 -3.40 -9.16
C GLY A 39 -6.12 -4.34 -10.07
N GLU A 40 -5.24 -3.80 -10.91
CA GLU A 40 -4.32 -4.60 -11.73
C GLU A 40 -3.32 -5.38 -10.87
N VAL A 41 -2.82 -4.79 -9.79
CA VAL A 41 -1.93 -5.47 -8.83
C VAL A 41 -2.66 -6.63 -8.18
N VAL A 42 -3.86 -6.42 -7.63
CA VAL A 42 -4.69 -7.47 -7.01
C VAL A 42 -4.98 -8.60 -7.97
N LYS A 43 -5.31 -8.28 -9.22
CA LYS A 43 -5.55 -9.27 -10.28
C LYS A 43 -4.28 -10.07 -10.59
N ALA A 44 -3.12 -9.41 -10.67
CA ALA A 44 -1.84 -10.05 -10.96
C ALA A 44 -1.41 -11.04 -9.86
N ILE A 45 -1.86 -10.85 -8.61
CA ILE A 45 -1.56 -11.75 -7.48
C ILE A 45 -2.77 -12.61 -7.06
N GLU A 46 -3.78 -12.72 -7.91
CA GLU A 46 -4.97 -13.56 -7.69
C GLU A 46 -5.62 -13.35 -6.30
N ASP A 47 -5.89 -12.08 -5.96
CA ASP A 47 -6.46 -11.68 -4.67
C ASP A 47 -5.62 -12.13 -3.46
N PHE A 48 -4.31 -11.90 -3.54
CA PHE A 48 -3.31 -12.18 -2.48
C PHE A 48 -3.10 -13.68 -2.22
N HIS A 49 -3.12 -14.49 -3.28
CA HIS A 49 -2.81 -15.91 -3.21
C HIS A 49 -1.38 -16.14 -2.71
N ASP A 50 -1.18 -17.08 -1.79
CA ASP A 50 0.11 -17.30 -1.11
C ASP A 50 1.25 -17.73 -2.05
N LYS A 51 0.93 -18.19 -3.27
CA LYS A 51 1.93 -18.50 -4.31
C LYS A 51 2.75 -17.29 -4.76
N TYR A 52 2.22 -16.08 -4.57
CA TYR A 52 2.92 -14.83 -4.88
C TYR A 52 3.62 -14.23 -3.66
N CYS A 53 3.50 -14.85 -2.48
CA CYS A 53 4.13 -14.39 -1.25
C CYS A 53 5.64 -14.59 -1.33
N ILE A 54 6.39 -13.49 -1.22
CA ILE A 54 7.87 -13.49 -1.22
C ILE A 54 8.44 -13.27 0.18
N GLY A 55 7.61 -12.94 1.16
CA GLY A 55 8.05 -12.73 2.53
C GLY A 55 6.89 -12.61 3.50
N LYS A 56 7.08 -13.13 4.72
CA LYS A 56 6.13 -13.04 5.83
C LYS A 56 6.89 -12.63 7.09
N GLY A 57 6.33 -11.70 7.85
CA GLY A 57 6.89 -11.27 9.14
C GLY A 57 5.82 -10.72 10.07
N GLY A 58 6.24 -10.20 11.23
CA GLY A 58 5.33 -9.66 12.24
C GLY A 58 4.45 -8.52 11.73
N PHE A 59 4.97 -7.72 10.78
CA PHE A 59 4.27 -6.57 10.23
C PHE A 59 3.38 -6.88 9.01
N GLY A 60 3.37 -8.12 8.50
CA GLY A 60 2.59 -8.43 7.31
C GLY A 60 3.16 -9.51 6.39
N LYS A 61 2.53 -9.63 5.22
CA LYS A 61 2.99 -10.43 4.09
C LYS A 61 3.35 -9.51 2.92
N VAL A 62 4.40 -9.88 2.18
CA VAL A 62 4.84 -9.18 0.98
C VAL A 62 4.64 -10.10 -0.22
N TYR A 63 4.04 -9.57 -1.27
CA TYR A 63 3.74 -10.30 -2.50
C TYR A 63 4.44 -9.64 -3.69
N LYS A 64 4.88 -10.45 -4.64
CA LYS A 64 5.41 -9.98 -5.93
C LYS A 64 4.30 -10.01 -6.96
N ALA A 65 4.04 -8.88 -7.61
CA ALA A 65 3.09 -8.76 -8.71
C ALA A 65 3.81 -8.40 -9.99
N GLU A 66 3.61 -9.18 -11.05
CA GLU A 66 4.08 -8.89 -12.40
C GLU A 66 2.90 -8.42 -13.23
N LEU A 67 2.95 -7.16 -13.67
CA LEU A 67 1.86 -6.51 -14.37
C LEU A 67 1.93 -6.79 -15.88
N PRO A 68 0.81 -6.69 -16.62
CA PRO A 68 0.81 -6.85 -18.09
C PRO A 68 1.77 -5.89 -18.81
N SER A 69 2.09 -4.75 -18.20
CA SER A 69 3.08 -3.79 -18.68
C SER A 69 4.54 -4.26 -18.53
N SER A 70 4.78 -5.50 -18.08
CA SER A 70 6.08 -6.04 -17.65
C SER A 70 6.70 -5.30 -16.46
N GLN A 71 5.97 -4.37 -15.84
CA GLN A 71 6.38 -3.73 -14.61
C GLN A 71 6.18 -4.69 -13.44
N VAL A 72 7.22 -4.84 -12.62
CA VAL A 72 7.16 -5.66 -11.41
C VAL A 72 7.01 -4.74 -10.20
N VAL A 73 6.12 -5.11 -9.27
CA VAL A 73 5.87 -4.36 -8.05
C VAL A 73 5.82 -5.29 -6.84
N ALA A 74 6.26 -4.80 -5.69
CA ALA A 74 6.05 -5.47 -4.42
C ALA A 74 4.84 -4.84 -3.72
N VAL A 75 3.94 -5.67 -3.18
CA VAL A 75 2.82 -5.20 -2.35
C VAL A 75 2.91 -5.82 -0.96
N LYS A 76 3.05 -4.98 0.06
CA LYS A 76 3.03 -5.40 1.47
C LYS A 76 1.63 -5.21 2.01
N ARG A 77 0.99 -6.31 2.39
CA ARG A 77 -0.26 -6.32 3.16
C ARG A 77 0.10 -6.33 4.63
N LEU A 78 -0.36 -5.32 5.38
CA LEU A 78 -0.17 -5.29 6.83
C LEU A 78 -1.05 -6.34 7.51
N ASN A 79 -0.53 -6.96 8.57
CA ASN A 79 -1.33 -7.83 9.42
C ASN A 79 -2.35 -6.95 10.16
N MET A 80 -3.63 -7.11 9.88
CA MET A 80 -4.69 -6.59 10.73
C MET A 80 -5.20 -7.77 11.55
N CYS A 81 -5.46 -7.55 12.84
CA CYS A 81 -6.15 -8.56 13.62
C CYS A 81 -7.54 -8.77 12.99
N ASP A 82 -8.19 -9.93 13.14
CA ASP A 82 -9.52 -10.19 12.57
C ASP A 82 -10.62 -9.27 13.14
N SER A 83 -10.28 -8.39 14.08
CA SER A 83 -11.07 -7.21 14.47
C SER A 83 -10.93 -6.10 13.44
N ASN A 84 -12.00 -5.33 13.18
CA ASN A 84 -11.96 -4.10 12.36
C ASN A 84 -10.96 -3.02 12.85
N ASP A 85 -10.20 -3.30 13.91
CA ASP A 85 -9.22 -2.43 14.50
C ASP A 85 -7.79 -2.77 14.05
N ILE A 86 -7.13 -1.78 13.45
CA ILE A 86 -5.69 -1.79 13.19
C ILE A 86 -4.99 -1.67 14.53
N PRO A 87 -4.12 -2.62 14.96
CA PRO A 87 -3.33 -2.43 16.16
C PRO A 87 -2.53 -1.13 16.05
N ALA A 88 -2.57 -0.28 17.08
CA ALA A 88 -1.90 1.03 17.05
C ALA A 88 -0.41 0.92 16.65
N ILE A 89 0.24 -0.19 17.03
CA ILE A 89 1.63 -0.52 16.67
C ILE A 89 1.80 -0.68 15.15
N ASN A 90 0.85 -1.32 14.47
CA ASN A 90 0.91 -1.55 13.03
C ASN A 90 0.64 -0.26 12.25
N LEU A 91 -0.26 0.58 12.76
CA LEU A 91 -0.51 1.91 12.20
C LEU A 91 0.69 2.84 12.36
N GLN A 92 1.33 2.84 13.53
CA GLN A 92 2.54 3.63 13.76
C GLN A 92 3.69 3.17 12.85
N SER A 93 3.88 1.85 12.69
CA SER A 93 4.88 1.30 11.75
C SER A 93 4.59 1.73 10.31
N PHE A 94 3.33 1.72 9.91
CA PHE A 94 2.89 2.18 8.59
C PHE A 94 3.19 3.67 8.36
N GLU A 95 2.85 4.52 9.32
CA GLU A 95 3.14 5.95 9.25
C GLU A 95 4.63 6.24 9.16
N ASN A 96 5.42 5.56 9.98
CA ASN A 96 6.87 5.68 9.97
C ASN A 96 7.44 5.27 8.61
N GLU A 97 6.94 4.18 8.03
CA GLU A 97 7.36 3.69 6.72
C GLU A 97 7.02 4.70 5.61
N ILE A 98 5.78 5.19 5.55
CA ILE A 98 5.39 6.22 4.57
C ILE A 98 6.20 7.49 4.75
N ARG A 99 6.34 7.99 5.99
CA ARG A 99 7.09 9.21 6.29
C ARG A 99 8.54 9.07 5.86
N THR A 100 9.15 7.92 6.13
CA THR A 100 10.54 7.65 5.78
C THR A 100 10.72 7.61 4.27
N LEU A 101 9.90 6.84 3.57
CA LEU A 101 10.02 6.64 2.12
C LEU A 101 9.54 7.84 1.28
N THR A 102 8.70 8.71 1.87
CA THR A 102 8.28 9.96 1.22
C THR A 102 9.36 11.03 1.34
N ASN A 103 10.02 11.14 2.50
CA ASN A 103 11.01 12.19 2.77
C ASN A 103 12.43 11.81 2.34
N LEU A 104 12.78 10.52 2.36
CA LEU A 104 14.11 10.04 1.99
C LEU A 104 14.09 9.41 0.60
N ARG A 105 14.71 10.08 -0.37
CA ARG A 105 14.92 9.56 -1.72
C ARG A 105 16.40 9.31 -1.94
N HIS A 106 16.79 8.05 -2.02
CA HIS A 106 18.16 7.64 -2.25
C HIS A 106 18.21 6.37 -3.10
N ARG A 107 19.27 6.18 -3.90
CA ARG A 107 19.44 5.02 -4.80
C ARG A 107 19.46 3.65 -4.10
N ASN A 108 19.73 3.64 -2.78
CA ASN A 108 19.77 2.44 -1.95
C ASN A 108 18.53 2.31 -1.03
N ILE A 109 17.52 3.16 -1.22
CA ILE A 109 16.25 3.11 -0.48
C ILE A 109 15.17 2.75 -1.49
N ILE A 110 14.42 1.69 -1.21
CA ILE A 110 13.32 1.24 -2.05
C ILE A 110 12.28 2.35 -2.23
N ARG A 111 11.74 2.48 -3.45
CA ARG A 111 10.79 3.55 -3.75
C ARG A 111 9.37 3.12 -3.41
N LEU A 112 8.68 3.91 -2.58
CA LEU A 112 7.24 3.79 -2.37
C LEU A 112 6.48 4.40 -3.56
N TYR A 113 5.66 3.60 -4.23
CA TYR A 113 4.75 4.04 -5.27
C TYR A 113 3.46 4.63 -4.71
N GLY A 114 2.96 4.04 -3.62
CA GLY A 114 1.73 4.49 -2.99
C GLY A 114 1.25 3.50 -1.94
N PHE A 115 0.03 3.74 -1.48
CA PHE A 115 -0.65 2.87 -0.52
C PHE A 115 -2.14 2.77 -0.87
N CYS A 116 -2.80 1.74 -0.35
CA CYS A 116 -4.23 1.50 -0.52
C CYS A 116 -4.83 0.93 0.76
N SER A 117 -6.12 1.22 1.01
CA SER A 117 -6.92 0.54 2.03
C SER A 117 -8.08 -0.20 1.37
N ARG A 118 -8.34 -1.44 1.79
CA ARG A 118 -9.48 -2.26 1.34
C ARG A 118 -9.92 -3.18 2.47
N LYS A 119 -11.20 -3.10 2.86
CA LYS A 119 -11.82 -3.97 3.90
C LYS A 119 -11.03 -3.96 5.22
N GLY A 120 -10.64 -2.78 5.70
CA GLY A 120 -9.83 -2.63 6.91
C GLY A 120 -8.36 -3.05 6.76
N CYS A 121 -7.96 -3.68 5.66
CA CYS A 121 -6.57 -4.01 5.38
C CYS A 121 -5.85 -2.84 4.69
N VAL A 122 -4.61 -2.59 5.10
CA VAL A 122 -3.74 -1.58 4.50
C VAL A 122 -2.64 -2.24 3.67
N PHE A 123 -2.37 -1.65 2.52
CA PHE A 123 -1.43 -2.14 1.52
C PHE A 123 -0.43 -1.04 1.16
N LEU A 124 0.85 -1.41 1.08
CA LEU A 124 1.94 -0.55 0.63
C LEU A 124 2.47 -1.08 -0.70
N LEU A 125 2.65 -0.21 -1.69
CA LEU A 125 3.13 -0.56 -3.03
C LEU A 125 4.53 0.00 -3.25
N TYR A 126 5.46 -0.86 -3.65
CA TYR A 126 6.86 -0.52 -3.87
C TYR A 126 7.34 -0.91 -5.26
N GLU A 127 8.42 -0.27 -5.66
CA GLU A 127 9.33 -0.75 -6.69
C GLU A 127 9.90 -2.12 -6.29
N TYR A 128 9.95 -3.07 -7.23
CA TYR A 128 10.57 -4.38 -7.05
C TYR A 128 11.95 -4.42 -7.69
#